data_AF-A0A3M3XQ00-F1
#
_entry.id   AF-A0A3M3XQ00-F1
#
_cell.length_a   1.000
_cell.length_b   1.000
_cell.length_c   1.000
_cell.angle_alpha   90.00
_cell.angle_beta   90.00
_cell.angle_gamma   90.00
#
_symmetry.space_group_name_H-M   'P 1'
#
loop_
_entity.id
_entity.type
_entity.pdbx_description
1 polymer ?
#
loop_
_entity_poly.entity_id
_entity_poly.type
_entity_poly.pdbx_seq_one_letter_code
_entity_poly.pdbx_strand_id
1 'polypeptide(L)'
;MDDDRKALFSPALATDLSDLPPTFICVGALDLFLEEDLAFGLSLSRSGVPVELHVYPGVPHMFDQLPGEQTTQATQDIARAMRRMIAAGLCD
;
A
#
# COMPACT_ATOMS: atom_id res chain seq x y z
N MET A 1 -2.12 -25.57 -8.63
CA MET A 1 -2.98 -24.87 -7.65
C MET A 1 -3.98 -24.07 -8.47
N ASP A 2 -5.15 -24.65 -8.68
CA ASP A 2 -6.21 -24.17 -9.59
C ASP A 2 -7.40 -23.67 -8.76
N ASP A 3 -7.12 -22.79 -7.80
CA ASP A 3 -8.14 -22.19 -6.94
C ASP A 3 -8.25 -20.71 -7.29
N ASP A 4 -9.36 -20.33 -7.91
CA ASP A 4 -9.69 -18.95 -8.27
C ASP A 4 -9.77 -18.02 -7.04
N ARG A 5 -9.93 -18.59 -5.83
CA ARG A 5 -9.97 -17.83 -4.58
C ARG A 5 -8.59 -17.53 -4.02
N LYS A 6 -7.50 -18.02 -4.64
CA LYS A 6 -6.13 -17.74 -4.19
C LYS A 6 -5.87 -16.23 -4.02
N ALA A 7 -6.48 -15.41 -4.86
CA ALA A 7 -6.37 -13.96 -4.81
C ALA A 7 -7.00 -13.34 -3.55
N LEU A 8 -7.99 -14.02 -2.94
CA LEU A 8 -8.56 -13.59 -1.65
C LEU A 8 -7.60 -13.81 -0.48
N PHE A 9 -6.65 -14.74 -0.62
CA PHE A 9 -5.61 -14.99 0.38
C PHE A 9 -4.31 -14.25 0.07
N SER A 10 -3.92 -14.18 -1.20
CA SER A 10 -2.74 -13.46 -1.68
C SER A 10 -3.14 -12.58 -2.87
N PRO A 11 -3.46 -11.30 -2.61
CA PRO A 11 -3.90 -10.34 -3.65
C PRO A 11 -2.90 -10.17 -4.80
N ALA A 12 -1.60 -10.37 -4.53
CA ALA A 12 -0.56 -10.35 -5.55
C ALA A 12 -0.72 -11.43 -6.65
N LEU A 13 -1.56 -12.45 -6.41
CA LEU A 13 -1.88 -13.50 -7.38
C LEU A 13 -3.14 -13.21 -8.22
N ALA A 14 -3.78 -12.06 -8.03
CA ALA A 14 -4.91 -11.65 -8.85
C ALA A 14 -4.49 -11.48 -10.31
N THR A 15 -5.33 -11.93 -11.24
CA THR A 15 -5.07 -11.82 -12.69
C THR A 15 -5.57 -10.50 -13.28
N ASP A 16 -6.40 -9.76 -12.54
CA ASP A 16 -6.87 -8.44 -12.88
C ASP A 16 -6.93 -7.57 -11.61
N LEU A 17 -6.41 -6.35 -11.72
CA LEU A 17 -6.32 -5.35 -10.67
C LEU A 17 -6.92 -3.99 -11.11
N SER A 18 -7.47 -3.90 -12.31
CA SER A 18 -7.80 -2.62 -12.97
C SER A 18 -8.96 -1.85 -12.33
N ASP A 19 -9.84 -2.53 -11.60
CA ASP A 19 -11.04 -1.94 -10.97
C ASP A 19 -10.85 -1.67 -9.46
N LEU A 20 -9.59 -1.60 -8.99
CA LEU A 20 -9.29 -1.29 -7.59
C LEU A 20 -9.26 0.23 -7.34
N PRO A 21 -9.65 0.68 -6.13
CA PRO A 21 -9.63 2.09 -5.78
C PRO A 21 -8.19 2.65 -5.72
N PRO A 22 -8.03 3.99 -5.77
CA PRO A 22 -6.75 4.62 -5.44
C PRO A 22 -6.17 4.08 -4.14
N THR A 23 -4.91 3.65 -4.18
CA THR A 23 -4.30 2.83 -3.13
C THR A 23 -3.09 3.53 -2.51
N PHE A 24 -3.01 3.54 -1.18
CA PHE A 24 -1.84 3.98 -0.41
C PHE A 24 -1.18 2.76 0.21
N ILE A 25 0.12 2.59 0.00
CA ILE A 25 0.94 1.51 0.59
C ILE A 25 2.11 2.17 1.32
N CYS A 26 2.43 1.70 2.52
CA CYS A 26 3.68 2.08 3.15
C CYS A 26 4.33 0.92 3.89
N VAL A 27 5.66 0.90 3.88
CA VAL A 27 6.46 -0.20 4.42
C VAL A 27 7.76 0.30 5.02
N GLY A 28 8.25 -0.39 6.04
CA GLY A 28 9.57 -0.14 6.61
C GLY A 28 10.69 -0.72 5.73
N ALA A 29 11.82 -0.02 5.61
CA ALA A 29 12.96 -0.48 4.83
C ALA A 29 13.65 -1.73 5.43
N LEU A 30 13.36 -2.08 6.68
CA LEU A 30 13.85 -3.29 7.34
C LEU A 30 12.74 -4.35 7.49
N ASP A 31 11.58 -4.15 6.85
CA ASP A 31 10.47 -5.10 6.85
C ASP A 31 10.74 -6.23 5.84
N LEU A 32 10.38 -7.46 6.20
CA LEU A 32 10.47 -8.63 5.33
C LEU A 32 9.50 -8.55 4.14
N PHE A 33 8.44 -7.73 4.26
CA PHE A 33 7.45 -7.53 3.20
C PHE A 33 7.83 -6.45 2.18
N LEU A 34 8.98 -5.75 2.35
CA LEU A 34 9.40 -4.63 1.50
C LEU A 34 9.33 -4.96 -0.01
N GLU A 35 9.92 -6.08 -0.42
CA GLU A 35 9.97 -6.43 -1.85
C GLU A 35 8.58 -6.78 -2.40
N GLU A 36 7.74 -7.45 -1.60
CA GLU A 36 6.38 -7.82 -1.98
C GLU A 36 5.50 -6.58 -2.15
N ASP A 37 5.56 -5.64 -1.20
CA ASP A 37 4.80 -4.39 -1.25
C ASP A 37 5.19 -3.54 -2.46
N LEU A 38 6.49 -3.45 -2.76
CA LEU A 38 7.00 -2.76 -3.96
C LEU A 38 6.50 -3.43 -5.25
N ALA A 39 6.56 -4.76 -5.32
CA ALA A 39 6.10 -5.51 -6.49
C ALA A 39 4.58 -5.37 -6.71
N PHE A 40 3.80 -5.40 -5.63
CA PHE A 40 2.36 -5.23 -5.68
C PHE A 40 1.97 -3.81 -6.08
N GLY A 41 2.61 -2.78 -5.49
CA GLY A 41 2.42 -1.38 -5.88
C GLY A 41 2.72 -1.11 -7.36
N LEU A 42 3.79 -1.73 -7.89
CA LEU A 42 4.10 -1.65 -9.31
C LEU A 42 3.04 -2.34 -10.18
N SER A 43 2.50 -3.47 -9.73
CA SER A 43 1.45 -4.21 -10.45
C SER A 43 0.15 -3.40 -10.51
N LEU A 44 -0.28 -2.81 -9.39
CA LEU A 44 -1.42 -1.89 -9.34
C LEU A 44 -1.26 -0.71 -10.31
N SER A 45 -0.09 -0.05 -10.28
CA SER A 45 0.21 1.07 -11.17
C SER A 45 0.14 0.68 -12.65
N ARG A 46 0.67 -0.50 -13.03
CA ARG A 46 0.59 -1.04 -14.39
C ARG A 46 -0.84 -1.34 -14.84
N SER A 47 -1.71 -1.68 -13.91
CA SER A 47 -3.14 -1.90 -14.15
C SER A 47 -3.96 -0.61 -14.21
N GLY A 48 -3.33 0.56 -14.10
CA GLY A 48 -4.00 1.86 -14.18
C GLY A 48 -4.54 2.38 -12.85
N VAL A 49 -4.30 1.67 -11.73
CA VAL A 49 -4.70 2.12 -10.40
C VAL A 49 -3.78 3.28 -9.95
N PRO A 50 -4.33 4.41 -9.47
CA PRO A 50 -3.51 5.43 -8.83
C PRO A 50 -2.89 4.90 -7.53
N VAL A 51 -1.57 4.89 -7.44
CA VAL A 51 -0.83 4.37 -6.27
C VAL A 51 0.09 5.43 -5.68
N GLU A 52 0.04 5.56 -4.36
CA GLU A 52 1.03 6.27 -3.55
C GLU A 52 1.75 5.22 -2.69
N LEU A 53 3.07 5.11 -2.83
CA LEU A 53 3.88 4.12 -2.11
C LEU A 53 5.05 4.79 -1.40
N HIS A 54 5.13 4.59 -0.08
CA HIS A 54 6.20 5.14 0.77
C HIS A 54 7.05 4.04 1.39
N VAL A 55 8.38 4.19 1.35
CA VAL A 55 9.33 3.34 2.09
C VAL A 55 9.97 4.18 3.20
N TYR A 56 9.78 3.77 4.45
CA TYR A 56 10.33 4.47 5.61
C TYR A 56 11.70 3.89 5.99
N PRO A 57 12.79 4.70 6.01
CA PRO A 57 14.14 4.20 6.24
C PRO A 57 14.33 3.74 7.69
N GLY A 58 15.10 2.66 7.87
CA GLY A 58 15.62 2.24 9.17
C GLY A 58 14.62 1.64 10.15
N VAL A 59 13.39 1.35 9.71
CA VAL A 59 12.32 0.84 10.58
C VAL A 59 11.82 -0.53 10.13
N PRO A 60 11.49 -1.43 11.09
CA PRO A 60 11.02 -2.79 10.79
C PRO A 60 9.50 -2.83 10.58
N HIS A 61 8.98 -4.05 10.47
CA HIS A 61 7.55 -4.31 10.54
C HIS A 61 6.90 -3.71 11.80
N MET A 62 5.71 -3.13 11.66
CA MET A 62 4.93 -2.53 12.75
C MET A 62 5.66 -1.41 13.52
N PHE A 63 6.56 -0.67 12.86
CA PHE A 63 7.28 0.42 13.51
C PHE A 63 6.37 1.53 14.06
N ASP A 64 5.18 1.66 13.49
CA ASP A 64 4.16 2.65 13.81
C ASP A 64 3.49 2.42 15.19
N GLN A 65 3.75 1.28 15.83
CA GLN A 65 3.21 0.95 17.16
C GLN A 65 3.92 1.68 18.31
N LEU A 66 5.07 2.33 18.05
CA LEU A 66 5.84 3.06 19.06
C LEU A 66 6.14 4.49 18.58
N PRO A 67 6.25 5.47 19.50
CA PRO A 67 6.64 6.82 19.14
C PRO A 67 8.01 6.87 18.45
N GLY A 68 8.09 7.65 17.37
CA GLY A 68 9.30 7.82 16.60
C GLY A 68 9.11 8.86 15.49
N GLU A 69 10.20 9.34 14.93
CA GLU A 69 10.17 10.29 13.82
C GLU A 69 9.46 9.67 12.60
N GLN A 70 9.85 8.45 12.23
CA GLN A 70 9.24 7.70 11.13
C GLN A 70 7.77 7.41 11.42
N THR A 71 7.41 7.04 12.66
CA THR A 71 6.00 6.86 13.07
C THR A 71 5.19 8.13 12.90
N THR A 72 5.74 9.26 13.32
CA THR A 72 5.09 10.57 13.19
C THR A 72 4.89 10.92 11.72
N GLN A 73 5.89 10.71 10.89
CA GLN A 73 5.82 10.95 9.46
C GLN A 73 4.79 10.03 8.78
N ALA A 74 4.82 8.73 9.05
CA ALA A 74 3.87 7.76 8.53
C ALA A 74 2.42 8.11 8.87
N THR A 75 2.17 8.50 10.13
CA THR A 75 0.85 8.94 10.57
C THR A 75 0.36 10.16 9.78
N GLN A 76 1.23 11.14 9.54
CA GLN A 76 0.88 12.34 8.78
C GLN A 76 0.61 12.05 7.30
N ASP A 77 1.42 11.19 6.69
CA ASP A 77 1.28 10.78 5.30
C ASP A 77 -0.02 9.98 5.09
N ILE A 78 -0.31 8.99 5.95
CA ILE A 78 -1.58 8.24 5.93
C ILE A 78 -2.77 9.19 6.03
N ALA A 79 -2.76 10.11 6.99
CA ALA A 79 -3.85 11.07 7.16
C ALA A 79 -4.01 12.00 5.93
N ARG A 80 -2.91 12.36 5.27
CA ARG A 80 -2.93 13.18 4.05
C ARG A 80 -3.48 12.38 2.87
N ALA A 81 -3.04 11.13 2.69
CA ALA A 81 -3.52 10.23 1.65
C ALA A 81 -5.02 9.97 1.78
N MET A 82 -5.49 9.62 2.98
CA MET A 82 -6.91 9.42 3.27
C MET A 82 -7.75 10.65 2.91
N ARG A 83 -7.33 11.86 3.32
CA ARG A 83 -8.05 13.09 2.97
C ARG A 83 -8.17 13.29 1.45
N ARG A 84 -7.09 13.04 0.70
CA ARG A 84 -7.10 13.16 -0.77
C ARG A 84 -8.00 12.11 -1.41
N MET A 85 -7.91 10.86 -0.97
CA MET A 85 -8.66 9.74 -1.55
C MET A 85 -10.16 9.86 -1.29
N ILE A 86 -10.55 10.26 -0.07
CA ILE A 86 -11.96 10.54 0.24
C ILE A 86 -12.47 11.72 -0.58
N ALA A 87 -11.70 12.80 -0.71
CA ALA A 87 -12.11 13.94 -1.51
C ALA A 87 -12.27 13.59 -2.99
N ALA A 88 -11.37 12.78 -3.56
CA ALA A 88 -11.46 12.31 -4.93
C ALA A 88 -12.72 11.46 -5.18
N GLY A 89 -13.02 10.50 -4.29
CA GLY A 89 -14.20 9.65 -4.40
C GLY A 89 -15.55 10.34 -4.11
N LEU A 90 -15.53 11.59 -3.64
CA LEU A 90 -16.73 12.45 -3.52
C LEU A 90 -16.96 13.34 -4.75
N CYS A 91 -15.99 13.39 -5.67
CA CYS A 91 -16.06 14.19 -6.91
C CYS A 91 -16.48 13.38 -8.15
N ASP A 92 -16.67 12.07 -8.00
CA ASP A 92 -17.28 11.16 -8.98
C ASP A 92 -18.78 10.93 -8.65
#